data_AF-A0A2T7LGA8-F1
#
_entry.id   AF-A0A2T7LGA8-F1
#
_cell.length_a   1.000
_cell.length_b   1.000
_cell.length_c   1.000
_cell.angle_alpha   90.00
_cell.angle_beta   90.00
_cell.angle_gamma   90.00
#
_symmetry.space_group_name_H-M   'P 1'
#
loop_
_entity.id
_entity.type
_entity.pdbx_description
1 polymer ?
#
loop_
_entity_poly.entity_id
_entity_poly.type
_entity_poly.pdbx_seq_one_letter_code
_entity_poly.pdbx_strand_id
1 'polypeptide(L)'
;MITVTPAGVRDEIIARDLLWRLRLTHPQITQVWADSAYARELLPTWSADRLWMSLRPVQRPKGTKGFVVLPRRWKVERSIGWIMNARRNCRDYERLPQHSEAHLNWAFITLMTRRLARGNRPRMDGWGTT
;
A
#
# COMPACT_ATOMS: atom_id res chain seq x y z
N MET A 1 3.73 7.02 5.16
CA MET A 1 3.56 8.19 4.28
C MET A 1 2.43 7.90 3.31
N ILE A 2 1.51 8.83 3.11
CA ILE A 2 0.35 8.70 2.22
C ILE A 2 0.30 9.96 1.37
N THR A 3 0.00 9.82 0.08
CA THR A 3 -0.16 10.94 -0.85
C THR A 3 -1.46 10.74 -1.60
N VAL A 4 -2.33 11.75 -1.59
CA VAL A 4 -3.60 11.75 -2.33
C VAL A 4 -3.49 12.75 -3.45
N THR A 5 -3.84 12.33 -4.66
CA THR A 5 -3.76 13.16 -5.86
C THR A 5 -5.08 13.22 -6.61
N PRO A 6 -5.34 14.32 -7.34
CA PRO A 6 -6.45 14.36 -8.27
C PRO A 6 -6.34 13.25 -9.33
N ALA A 7 -7.48 12.78 -9.83
CA ALA A 7 -7.55 11.67 -10.80
C ALA A 7 -6.87 11.95 -12.16
N GLY A 8 -6.56 13.21 -12.48
CA GLY A 8 -5.90 13.60 -13.71
C GLY A 8 -4.37 13.57 -13.65
N VAL A 9 -3.78 13.31 -12.48
CA VAL A 9 -2.33 13.24 -12.34
C VAL A 9 -1.86 11.82 -12.64
N ARG A 10 -0.81 11.70 -13.45
CA ARG A 10 -0.24 10.40 -13.80
C ARG A 10 0.50 9.79 -12.59
N ASP A 11 0.20 8.53 -12.30
CA ASP A 11 0.72 7.79 -11.14
C ASP A 11 2.26 7.75 -11.11
N GLU A 12 2.93 7.72 -12.27
CA GLU A 12 4.39 7.66 -12.38
C GLU A 12 5.09 8.91 -11.83
N ILE A 13 4.51 10.10 -12.05
CA ILE A 13 5.07 11.37 -11.57
C ILE A 13 5.02 11.38 -10.04
N ILE A 14 3.88 10.96 -9.49
CA ILE A 14 3.63 10.91 -8.06
C ILE A 14 4.46 9.82 -7.39
N ALA A 15 4.58 8.66 -8.02
CA ALA A 15 5.41 7.57 -7.52
C ALA A 15 6.88 7.99 -7.37
N ARG A 16 7.40 8.81 -8.30
CA ARG A 16 8.78 9.30 -8.23
C ARG A 16 9.01 10.15 -6.98
N ASP A 17 8.12 11.11 -6.72
CA ASP A 17 8.17 11.96 -5.52
C ASP A 17 7.93 11.14 -4.24
N LEU A 18 6.97 10.21 -4.28
CA LEU A 18 6.67 9.31 -3.17
C LEU A 18 7.88 8.46 -2.79
N LEU A 19 8.55 7.84 -3.77
CA LEU A 19 9.73 7.00 -3.55
C LEU A 19 10.92 7.82 -3.05
N TRP A 20 11.09 9.05 -3.56
CA TRP A 20 12.12 9.96 -3.08
C TRP A 20 11.94 10.29 -1.59
N ARG A 21 10.75 10.71 -1.18
CA ARG A 21 10.45 10.97 0.24
C ARG A 21 10.51 9.71 1.10
N LEU A 22 10.13 8.55 0.55
CA LEU A 22 10.27 7.27 1.24
C LEU A 22 11.73 6.95 1.53
N ARG A 23 12.63 7.22 0.58
CA ARG A 23 14.08 7.01 0.78
C ARG A 23 14.65 7.91 1.87
N LEU A 24 14.22 9.17 1.92
CA LEU A 24 14.67 10.13 2.93
C LEU A 24 14.20 9.77 4.35
N THR A 25 12.96 9.27 4.47
CA THR A 25 12.36 8.98 5.78
C THR A 25 12.64 7.57 6.28
N HIS A 26 12.83 6.61 5.37
CA HIS A 26 12.99 5.20 5.68
C HIS A 26 14.08 4.55 4.79
N PRO A 27 15.37 4.91 5.00
CA PRO A 27 16.49 4.42 4.18
C PRO A 27 16.70 2.90 4.23
N GLN A 28 16.15 2.22 5.23
CA GLN A 28 16.18 0.76 5.36
C GLN A 28 15.27 0.04 4.35
N ILE A 29 14.31 0.73 3.72
CA ILE A 29 13.42 0.12 2.73
C ILE A 29 14.15 0.02 1.40
N THR A 30 14.46 -1.20 0.97
CA THR A 30 15.17 -1.48 -0.29
C THR A 30 14.31 -2.18 -1.34
N GLN A 31 13.14 -2.69 -0.95
CA GLN A 31 12.25 -3.46 -1.82
C GLN A 31 10.84 -2.85 -1.79
N VAL A 32 10.32 -2.48 -2.95
CA VAL A 32 8.97 -1.94 -3.11
C VAL A 32 8.21 -2.78 -4.12
N TRP A 33 6.99 -3.19 -3.77
CA TRP A 33 6.10 -3.93 -4.66
C TRP A 33 5.00 -2.98 -5.15
N ALA A 34 4.73 -2.98 -6.44
CA ALA A 34 3.72 -2.11 -7.05
C ALA A 34 2.89 -2.90 -8.08
N ASP A 35 1.75 -2.35 -8.50
CA ASP A 35 0.99 -2.91 -9.62
C ASP A 35 1.71 -2.63 -10.96
N SER A 36 1.31 -3.37 -11.99
CA SER A 36 1.70 -3.24 -13.39
C SER A 36 1.62 -1.82 -13.95
N ALA A 37 0.72 -0.97 -13.45
CA ALA A 37 0.63 0.44 -13.84
C ALA A 37 1.94 1.21 -13.59
N TYR A 38 2.67 0.87 -12.53
CA TYR A 38 3.94 1.48 -12.13
C TYR A 38 5.16 0.91 -12.86
N ALA A 39 4.96 0.02 -13.83
CA ALA A 39 6.04 -0.51 -14.68
C ALA A 39 6.40 0.43 -15.85
N ARG A 40 5.71 1.56 -15.99
CA ARG A 40 5.87 2.50 -17.11
C ARG A 40 7.07 3.44 -16.93
N GLU A 41 7.50 4.05 -18.03
CA GLU A 41 8.43 5.20 -18.09
C GLU A 41 9.68 5.11 -17.18
N LEU A 42 10.42 3.99 -17.25
CA LEU A 42 11.72 3.84 -16.59
C LEU A 42 11.71 4.02 -15.05
N LEU A 43 10.54 4.04 -14.41
CA LEU A 43 10.45 4.20 -12.96
C LEU A 43 11.22 3.12 -12.19
N PRO A 44 11.19 1.82 -12.59
CA PRO A 44 11.99 0.80 -11.91
C PRO A 44 13.50 1.00 -12.02
N THR A 45 13.99 1.40 -13.20
CA THR A 45 15.43 1.66 -13.41
C THR A 45 15.85 2.91 -12.66
N TRP A 46 15.09 4.01 -12.73
CA TRP A 46 15.34 5.23 -11.96
C TRP A 46 15.39 4.97 -10.45
N SER A 47 14.46 4.17 -9.92
CA SER A 47 14.40 3.82 -8.50
C SER A 47 15.65 3.02 -8.05
N ALA A 48 16.13 2.10 -8.90
CA ALA A 48 17.35 1.36 -8.62
C ALA A 48 18.58 2.28 -8.65
N ASP A 49 18.70 3.11 -9.70
CA ASP A 49 19.88 3.94 -9.96
C ASP A 49 20.01 5.13 -8.99
N ARG A 50 18.89 5.77 -8.63
CA ARG A 50 18.88 7.01 -7.83
C ARG A 50 18.56 6.81 -6.36
N LEU A 51 17.82 5.76 -6.01
CA LEU A 51 17.37 5.52 -4.64
C LEU A 51 17.92 4.24 -4.02
N TRP A 52 18.65 3.41 -4.78
CA TRP A 52 19.05 2.06 -4.37
C TRP A 52 17.85 1.20 -3.91
N MET A 53 16.71 1.37 -4.58
CA MET A 53 15.45 0.70 -4.24
C MET A 53 14.96 -0.13 -5.42
N SER A 54 14.74 -1.42 -5.19
CA SER A 54 14.17 -2.34 -6.17
C SER A 54 12.64 -2.21 -6.19
N LEU A 55 12.13 -1.50 -7.19
CA LEU A 55 10.71 -1.48 -7.51
C LEU A 55 10.35 -2.72 -8.33
N ARG A 56 9.43 -3.55 -7.83
CA ARG A 56 8.96 -4.78 -8.45
C ARG A 56 7.49 -4.65 -8.84
N PRO A 57 7.19 -4.29 -10.10
CA PRO A 57 5.83 -4.32 -10.61
C PRO A 57 5.34 -5.76 -10.72
N VAL A 58 4.19 -6.04 -10.11
CA VAL A 58 3.51 -7.34 -10.23
C VAL A 58 2.68 -7.31 -11.49
N GLN A 59 3.15 -8.00 -12.53
CA GLN A 59 2.45 -8.11 -13.80
C GLN A 59 1.77 -9.47 -13.94
N ARG A 60 0.64 -9.46 -14.65
CA ARG A 60 0.00 -10.70 -15.09
C ARG A 60 0.87 -11.38 -16.15
N PRO A 61 1.10 -12.70 -16.06
CA PRO A 61 1.80 -13.44 -17.11
C PRO A 61 1.09 -13.27 -18.47
N LYS A 62 1.88 -13.03 -19.52
CA LYS A 62 1.34 -12.88 -20.89
C LYS A 62 0.74 -14.21 -21.35
N GLY A 63 -0.42 -14.14 -22.02
CA GLY A 63 -1.07 -15.32 -22.62
C GLY A 63 -1.97 -16.14 -21.70
N THR A 64 -2.09 -15.80 -20.41
CA THR A 64 -3.02 -16.52 -19.53
C THR A 64 -4.46 -16.08 -19.76
N LYS A 65 -5.38 -17.03 -19.99
CA LYS A 65 -6.83 -16.79 -20.05
C LYS A 65 -7.47 -17.01 -18.67
N GLY A 66 -8.50 -16.25 -18.30
CA GLY A 66 -9.21 -16.40 -17.02
C GLY A 66 -8.59 -15.64 -15.84
N PHE A 67 -8.92 -16.01 -14.61
CA PHE A 67 -8.38 -15.39 -13.40
C PHE A 67 -7.06 -16.04 -12.99
N VAL A 68 -6.06 -15.23 -12.63
CA VAL A 68 -4.75 -15.70 -12.16
C VAL A 68 -4.43 -15.02 -10.83
N VAL A 69 -4.10 -15.83 -9.82
CA VAL A 69 -3.66 -15.31 -8.52
C VAL A 69 -2.27 -14.71 -8.69
N LEU A 70 -2.17 -13.39 -8.56
CA LEU A 70 -0.89 -12.69 -8.63
C LEU A 70 -0.17 -12.74 -7.27
N PRO A 71 1.11 -13.12 -7.23
CA PRO A 71 1.88 -13.17 -6.00
C PRO A 71 1.87 -11.81 -5.28
N ARG A 72 1.60 -11.82 -3.97
CA ARG A 72 1.64 -10.65 -3.06
C ARG A 72 0.64 -9.52 -3.34
N ARG A 73 -0.17 -9.58 -4.42
CA ARG A 73 -1.24 -8.60 -4.72
C ARG A 73 -2.23 -8.46 -3.56
N TRP A 74 -2.54 -9.57 -2.88
CA TRP A 74 -3.42 -9.59 -1.72
C TRP A 74 -3.00 -8.61 -0.61
N LYS A 75 -1.70 -8.26 -0.49
CA LYS A 75 -1.22 -7.33 0.54
C LYS A 75 -1.77 -5.92 0.30
N VAL A 76 -1.76 -5.48 -0.96
CA VAL A 76 -2.28 -4.17 -1.38
C VAL A 76 -3.80 -4.14 -1.20
N GLU A 77 -4.48 -5.16 -1.72
CA GLU A 77 -5.94 -5.28 -1.60
C GLU A 77 -6.39 -5.34 -0.14
N ARG A 78 -5.63 -6.02 0.71
CA ARG A 78 -5.90 -6.07 2.15
C ARG A 78 -5.74 -4.69 2.81
N SER A 79 -4.70 -3.93 2.48
CA SER A 79 -4.57 -2.56 3.00
C SER A 79 -5.71 -1.65 2.55
N ILE A 80 -6.16 -1.78 1.30
CA ILE A 80 -7.35 -1.07 0.79
C ILE A 80 -8.59 -1.51 1.57
N GLY A 81 -8.78 -2.81 1.80
CA GLY A 81 -9.90 -3.33 2.60
C GLY A 81 -9.91 -2.78 4.04
N TRP A 82 -8.74 -2.60 4.67
CA TRP A 82 -8.68 -1.96 5.98
C TRP A 82 -9.08 -0.48 5.95
N ILE A 83 -8.66 0.24 4.92
CA ILE A 83 -9.04 1.63 4.70
C ILE A 83 -10.55 1.73 4.51
N MET A 84 -11.12 0.92 3.62
CA MET A 84 -12.57 0.94 3.31
C MET A 84 -13.44 0.53 4.50
N ASN A 85 -12.93 -0.34 5.39
CA ASN A 85 -13.62 -0.69 6.64
C ASN A 85 -13.70 0.48 7.63
N ALA A 86 -12.86 1.50 7.51
CA ALA A 86 -13.12 2.77 8.19
C ALA A 86 -14.24 3.48 7.42
N ARG A 87 -15.47 3.43 7.96
CA ARG A 87 -16.73 3.90 7.32
C ARG A 87 -16.61 5.22 6.56
N ARG A 88 -15.78 6.15 7.01
CA ARG A 88 -15.59 7.46 6.37
C ARG A 88 -14.83 7.40 5.04
N ASN A 89 -13.97 6.41 4.83
CA ASN A 89 -13.17 6.25 3.61
C ASN A 89 -13.85 5.39 2.54
N CYS A 90 -15.07 4.90 2.78
CA CYS A 90 -15.81 4.13 1.77
C CYS A 90 -16.24 5.00 0.57
N ARG A 91 -16.32 6.31 0.79
CA ARG A 91 -16.62 7.33 -0.22
C ARG A 91 -15.76 8.55 0.05
N ASP A 92 -15.24 9.15 -1.01
CA ASP A 92 -14.46 10.38 -0.87
C ASP A 92 -15.41 11.56 -0.61
N TYR A 93 -15.37 12.06 0.62
CA TYR A 93 -16.17 13.20 1.07
C TYR A 93 -15.35 14.48 1.18
N GLU A 94 -14.02 14.37 1.06
CA GLU A 94 -13.13 15.45 1.43
C GLU A 94 -12.84 16.35 0.22
N ARG A 95 -12.96 17.67 0.42
CA ARG A 95 -12.75 18.65 -0.66
C ARG A 95 -11.27 18.86 -0.98
N LEU A 96 -10.39 18.64 0.00
CA LEU A 96 -8.96 18.89 -0.11
C LEU A 96 -8.19 17.58 0.09
N PRO A 97 -7.19 17.25 -0.76
CA PRO A 97 -6.39 16.04 -0.62
C PRO A 97 -5.75 15.86 0.75
N GLN A 98 -5.39 16.97 1.42
CA GLN A 98 -4.79 16.96 2.75
C GLN A 98 -5.73 16.39 3.82
N HIS A 99 -7.05 16.61 3.69
CA HIS A 99 -8.03 16.03 4.61
C HIS A 99 -8.20 14.52 4.35
N SER A 100 -8.21 14.11 3.09
CA SER A 100 -8.21 12.68 2.72
C SER A 100 -6.96 11.98 3.28
N GLU A 101 -5.78 12.57 3.13
CA GLU A 101 -4.53 12.06 3.69
C GLU A 101 -4.60 11.91 5.22
N ALA A 102 -5.14 12.90 5.92
CA ALA A 102 -5.30 12.85 7.37
C ALA A 102 -6.23 11.70 7.81
N HIS A 103 -7.36 11.51 7.13
CA HIS A 103 -8.29 10.42 7.42
C HIS A 103 -7.71 9.04 7.13
N LEU A 104 -6.96 8.90 6.04
CA LEU A 104 -6.24 7.66 5.74
C LEU A 104 -5.19 7.35 6.83
N ASN A 105 -4.44 8.35 7.27
CA ASN A 105 -3.49 8.20 8.37
C ASN A 105 -4.18 7.78 9.68
N TRP A 106 -5.30 8.42 10.05
CA TRP A 106 -6.08 8.03 11.23
C TRP A 106 -6.62 6.61 11.15
N ALA A 107 -7.05 6.14 9.98
CA ALA A 107 -7.49 4.76 9.78
C ALA A 107 -6.35 3.77 10.08
N PHE A 108 -5.14 4.02 9.57
CA PHE A 108 -3.98 3.18 9.85
C PHE A 108 -3.51 3.26 11.31
N ILE A 109 -3.49 4.45 11.92
CA ILE A 109 -3.14 4.61 13.34
C ILE A 109 -4.11 3.78 14.20
N THR A 110 -5.42 3.96 14.00
CA THR A 110 -6.46 3.23 14.73
C THR A 110 -6.32 1.71 14.55
N LEU A 111 -6.04 1.26 13.32
CA LEU A 111 -5.81 -0.15 13.02
C LEU A 111 -4.59 -0.69 13.78
N MET A 112 -3.47 0.02 13.75
CA MET A 112 -2.22 -0.40 14.41
C MET A 112 -2.37 -0.39 15.93
N THR A 113 -2.97 0.65 16.51
CA THR A 113 -3.26 0.70 17.96
C THR A 113 -4.14 -0.46 18.40
N ARG A 114 -5.19 -0.79 17.63
CA ARG A 114 -6.05 -1.95 17.92
C ARG A 114 -5.33 -3.29 17.79
N ARG A 115 -4.30 -3.40 16.95
CA ARG A 115 -3.49 -4.62 16.82
C ARG A 115 -2.56 -4.78 18.00
N LEU A 116 -1.88 -3.70 18.39
CA LEU A 116 -1.01 -3.68 19.56
C LEU A 116 -1.80 -4.03 20.83
N ALA A 117 -2.96 -3.42 21.04
CA ALA A 117 -3.82 -3.72 22.20
C ALA A 117 -4.38 -5.15 22.21
N ARG A 118 -4.59 -5.76 21.03
CA ARG A 118 -5.09 -7.16 20.92
C ARG A 118 -3.97 -8.20 20.95
N GLY A 119 -2.74 -7.82 20.66
CA GLY A 119 -1.56 -8.70 20.61
C GLY A 119 -1.16 -9.33 21.95
N ASN A 120 -1.88 -9.02 23.04
CA ASN A 120 -1.64 -9.58 24.36
C ASN A 120 -2.76 -10.52 24.85
N ARG A 121 -3.68 -10.96 23.98
CA ARG A 121 -4.58 -12.07 24.32
C ARG A 121 -3.97 -13.36 23.81
N PRO A 122 -3.53 -14.29 24.68
CA PRO A 122 -3.17 -15.62 24.23
C PRO A 122 -4.36 -16.20 23.48
N ARG A 123 -4.08 -16.82 22.33
CA ARG A 123 -5.09 -17.63 21.65
C ARG A 123 -5.40 -18.77 22.62
N MET A 124 -6.55 -18.69 23.28
CA MET A 124 -7.08 -19.84 24.02
C MET A 124 -7.37 -20.90 22.96
N ASP A 125 -6.41 -21.79 22.73
CA ASP A 125 -6.60 -23.00 21.95
C ASP A 125 -7.51 -23.92 22.80
N GLY A 126 -8.80 -23.62 22.80
CA GLY A 126 -9.83 -24.40 23.47
C GLY A 126 -10.10 -25.69 22.70
N TRP A 127 -9.14 -26.62 22.76
CA TRP A 127 -9.33 -28.03 22.45
C TRP A 127 -8.54 -28.86 23.46
N GLY A 128 -8.96 -28.75 24.72
CA GLY A 128 -8.66 -29.76 25.74
C GLY A 128 -9.76 -30.80 25.71
N THR A 129 -9.42 -31.97 25.19
CA THR A 129 -10.15 -33.23 25.35
C THR A 129 -10.40 -33.54 26.82
N THR A 130 -11.65 -33.77 27.20
CA THR A 130 -12.01 -34.78 28.22
C THR A 130 -13.41 -35.28 27.92
#